data_AF-A0A836H898-F1
#
_entry.id   AF-A0A836H898-F1
#
_cell.length_a   1.000
_cell.length_b   1.000
_cell.length_c   1.000
_cell.angle_alpha   90.00
_cell.angle_beta   90.00
_cell.angle_gamma   90.00
#
_symmetry.space_group_name_H-M   'P 1'
#
loop_
_entity.id
_entity.type
_entity.pdbx_description
1 polymer ?
#
loop_
_entity_poly.entity_id
_entity_poly.type
_entity_poly.pdbx_seq_one_letter_code
_entity_poly.pdbx_strand_id
1 'polypeptide(L)'
;MLPPTHVYSTVIHNSTAKEVTVIVTYSNMINNTSERHSIIVAAGGKGIAESRTYMENGVTFAIVITEVNINGSNTTLTAPFPGVDSPTNDYPIKILEDSGEVHLRGGEA
;
A
#
# COMPACT_ATOMS: atom_id res chain seq x y z
N MET A 1 -19.76 15.00 -9.21
CA MET A 1 -18.38 14.49 -9.27
C MET A 1 -18.16 13.66 -8.02
N LEU A 2 -17.86 12.37 -8.15
CA LEU A 2 -17.48 11.56 -6.98
C LEU A 2 -16.04 11.91 -6.57
N PRO A 3 -15.72 11.90 -5.27
CA PRO A 3 -14.35 12.10 -4.81
C PRO A 3 -13.43 10.99 -5.35
N PRO A 4 -12.12 11.29 -5.55
CA PRO A 4 -11.17 10.27 -5.97
C PRO A 4 -10.90 9.26 -4.85
N THR A 5 -10.76 7.99 -5.21
CA THR A 5 -10.55 6.86 -4.28
C THR A 5 -9.06 6.53 -4.12
N HIS A 6 -8.24 7.57 -3.95
CA HIS A 6 -6.79 7.44 -3.90
C HIS A 6 -6.30 7.13 -2.48
N VAL A 7 -5.31 6.24 -2.39
CA VAL A 7 -4.53 5.98 -1.16
C VAL A 7 -3.16 6.63 -1.31
N TYR A 8 -2.72 7.39 -0.31
CA TYR A 8 -1.43 8.09 -0.34
C TYR A 8 -0.41 7.46 0.61
N SER A 9 -0.85 6.91 1.75
CA SER A 9 -0.03 6.14 2.69
C SER A 9 -0.78 4.91 3.19
N THR A 10 -0.05 3.90 3.66
CA THR A 10 -0.64 2.69 4.25
C THR A 10 0.12 2.24 5.50
N VAL A 11 -0.63 1.72 6.47
CA VAL A 11 -0.09 1.02 7.64
C VAL A 11 -0.31 -0.47 7.45
N ILE A 12 0.78 -1.23 7.48
CA ILE A 12 0.80 -2.66 7.17
C ILE A 12 1.08 -3.44 8.46
N HIS A 13 0.12 -4.22 8.93
CA HIS A 13 0.26 -5.06 10.12
C HIS A 13 0.53 -6.49 9.73
N ASN A 14 1.68 -7.02 10.14
CA ASN A 14 2.02 -8.41 9.91
C ASN A 14 1.52 -9.29 11.06
N SER A 15 0.44 -10.04 10.84
CA SER A 15 -0.12 -10.95 11.84
C SER A 15 0.45 -12.38 11.74
N THR A 16 1.42 -12.62 10.85
CA THR A 16 2.05 -13.92 10.67
C THR A 16 3.19 -14.13 11.68
N ALA A 17 3.64 -15.38 11.80
CA ALA A 17 4.76 -15.76 12.67
C ALA A 17 6.15 -15.48 12.07
N LYS A 18 6.22 -14.91 10.85
CA LYS A 18 7.47 -14.71 10.12
C LYS A 18 7.60 -13.29 9.62
N GLU A 19 8.83 -12.85 9.38
CA GLU A 19 9.09 -11.60 8.68
C GLU A 19 8.60 -11.70 7.23
N VAL A 20 7.98 -10.62 6.74
CA VAL A 20 7.46 -10.53 5.37
C VAL A 20 8.01 -9.28 4.70
N THR A 21 8.47 -9.41 3.47
CA THR A 21 8.81 -8.25 2.63
C THR A 21 7.60 -7.88 1.78
N VAL A 22 7.10 -6.66 1.95
CA VAL A 22 5.99 -6.09 1.19
C VAL A 22 6.53 -5.12 0.15
N ILE A 23 6.02 -5.20 -1.07
CA ILE A 23 6.34 -4.29 -2.16
C ILE A 23 5.12 -3.38 -2.36
N VAL A 24 5.35 -2.08 -2.31
CA VAL A 24 4.35 -1.03 -2.52
C VAL A 24 4.68 -0.30 -3.81
N THR A 25 3.73 -0.25 -4.74
CA THR A 25 3.87 0.50 -6.00
C THR A 25 3.23 1.88 -5.84
N TYR A 26 4.05 2.91 -6.02
CA TYR A 26 3.65 4.30 -6.07
C TYR A 26 3.54 4.73 -7.53
N SER A 27 2.40 5.29 -7.93
CA SER A 27 2.16 5.81 -9.27
C SER A 27 1.99 7.33 -9.25
N ASN A 28 2.79 8.01 -10.07
CA ASN A 28 2.67 9.45 -10.28
C ASN A 28 1.77 9.70 -11.50
N MET A 29 0.57 10.21 -11.23
CA MET A 29 -0.45 10.47 -12.25
C MET A 29 -0.13 11.67 -13.16
N ILE A 30 0.86 12.48 -12.80
CA ILE A 30 1.27 13.66 -13.59
C ILE A 30 2.18 13.26 -14.73
N ASN A 31 3.19 12.43 -14.46
CA ASN A 31 4.18 12.01 -15.45
C ASN A 31 4.06 10.53 -15.86
N ASN A 32 3.02 9.83 -15.39
CA ASN A 32 2.72 8.43 -15.69
C ASN A 32 3.85 7.45 -15.35
N THR A 33 4.66 7.77 -14.33
CA THR A 33 5.71 6.88 -13.83
C THR A 33 5.22 6.06 -12.64
N SER A 34 5.86 4.91 -12.40
CA SER A 34 5.62 4.12 -11.19
C SER A 34 6.94 3.62 -10.59
N GLU A 35 7.00 3.61 -9.27
CA GLU A 35 8.16 3.18 -8.49
C GLU A 35 7.72 2.13 -7.47
N ARG A 36 8.53 1.08 -7.30
CA ARG A 36 8.32 0.03 -6.31
C ARG A 36 9.20 0.27 -5.10
N HIS A 37 8.61 0.23 -3.91
CA HIS A 37 9.31 0.34 -2.65
C HIS A 37 9.13 -0.92 -1.81
N SER A 38 10.23 -1.46 -1.28
CA SER A 38 10.20 -2.64 -0.42
C SER A 38 10.21 -2.24 1.05
N ILE A 39 9.32 -2.84 1.84
CA ILE A 39 9.19 -2.66 3.27
C ILE A 39 9.31 -4.02 3.93
N ILE A 40 10.25 -4.15 4.87
CA ILE A 40 10.40 -5.34 5.69
C ILE A 40 9.50 -5.19 6.92
N VAL A 41 8.58 -6.12 7.13
CA VAL A 41 7.65 -6.11 8.26
C VAL A 41 7.90 -7.34 9.13
N ALA A 42 8.45 -7.11 10.33
CA ALA A 42 8.73 -8.16 11.31
C ALA A 42 7.46 -8.96 11.68
N ALA A 43 7.62 -10.20 12.14
CA ALA A 43 6.53 -11.02 12.66
C ALA A 43 5.78 -10.30 13.80
N GLY A 44 4.45 -10.22 13.73
CA GLY A 44 3.64 -9.45 14.69
C GLY A 44 3.84 -7.92 14.63
N GLY A 45 4.64 -7.43 13.68
CA GLY A 45 5.07 -6.04 13.59
C GLY A 45 4.20 -5.16 12.72
N LYS A 46 4.63 -3.90 12.57
CA LYS A 46 4.02 -2.91 11.68
C LYS A 46 5.06 -2.32 10.74
N GLY A 47 4.70 -2.20 9.47
CA GLY A 47 5.42 -1.44 8.46
C GLY A 47 4.59 -0.23 8.04
N ILE A 48 5.25 0.85 7.61
CA ILE A 48 4.59 2.05 7.15
C ILE A 48 5.11 2.38 5.76
N ALA A 49 4.18 2.57 4.82
CA ALA A 49 4.47 3.15 3.52
C ALA A 49 3.99 4.61 3.56
N GLU A 50 4.94 5.52 3.74
CA GLU A 50 4.70 6.95 3.89
C GLU A 50 4.20 7.60 2.60
N SER A 51 3.44 8.69 2.75
CA SER A 51 3.00 9.49 1.62
C SER A 51 4.18 10.09 0.85
N ARG A 52 4.05 10.18 -0.48
CA ARG A 52 5.09 10.72 -1.36
C ARG A 52 4.56 11.86 -2.21
N THR A 53 5.47 12.76 -2.60
CA THR A 53 5.15 13.90 -3.44
C THR A 53 6.13 14.04 -4.60
N TYR A 54 5.65 14.60 -5.70
CA TYR A 54 6.45 14.99 -6.86
C TYR A 54 6.32 16.51 -7.07
N MET A 55 7.43 17.20 -7.34
CA MET A 55 7.42 18.63 -7.61
C MET A 55 7.76 18.90 -9.08
N GLU A 56 6.92 19.68 -9.75
CA GLU A 56 7.11 20.08 -11.14
C GLU A 56 6.60 21.51 -11.34
N ASN A 57 7.42 22.36 -11.99
CA ASN A 57 7.08 23.77 -12.25
C ASN A 57 6.63 24.57 -11.01
N GLY A 58 7.19 24.25 -9.83
CA GLY A 58 6.84 24.92 -8.57
C GLY A 58 5.53 24.45 -7.93
N VAL A 59 4.89 23.41 -8.48
CA VAL A 59 3.68 22.79 -7.93
C VAL A 59 4.01 21.42 -7.35
N THR A 60 3.46 21.11 -6.18
CA THR A 60 3.61 19.81 -5.52
C THR A 60 2.38 18.95 -5.78
N PHE A 61 2.62 17.73 -6.26
CA PHE A 61 1.61 16.73 -6.56
C PHE A 61 1.78 15.53 -5.64
N ALA A 62 0.66 14.99 -5.16
CA ALA A 62 0.67 13.77 -4.38
C ALA A 62 0.83 12.55 -5.30
N ILE A 63 1.65 11.60 -4.87
CA ILE A 63 1.85 10.31 -5.54
C ILE A 63 0.98 9.28 -4.84
N VAL A 64 0.24 8.48 -5.61
CA VAL A 64 -0.73 7.53 -5.07
C VAL A 64 -0.15 6.13 -5.00
N ILE A 65 -0.56 5.35 -4.01
CA ILE A 65 -0.32 3.91 -3.96
C ILE A 65 -1.36 3.25 -4.86
N THR A 66 -0.92 2.37 -5.76
CA THR A 66 -1.79 1.66 -6.73
C THR A 66 -1.76 0.15 -6.57
N GLU A 67 -0.71 -0.39 -5.95
CA GLU A 67 -0.55 -1.82 -5.73
C GLU A 67 0.26 -2.07 -4.45
N VAL A 68 -0.12 -3.11 -3.71
CA VAL A 68 0.64 -3.66 -2.59
C VAL A 68 0.68 -5.18 -2.79
N ASN A 69 1.87 -5.76 -2.82
CA ASN A 69 2.05 -7.21 -2.96
C ASN A 69 3.10 -7.73 -1.98
N ILE A 70 3.07 -9.04 -1.71
CA ILE A 70 4.08 -9.68 -0.86
C ILE A 70 5.16 -10.29 -1.74
N ASN A 71 6.43 -10.03 -1.43
CA ASN A 71 7.54 -10.62 -2.15
C ASN A 71 7.55 -12.15 -1.97
N GLY A 72 7.60 -12.90 -3.05
CA GLY A 72 7.55 -14.37 -3.02
C GLY A 72 6.15 -14.98 -2.82
N SER A 73 5.09 -14.18 -2.84
CA SER A 73 3.69 -14.63 -2.83
C SER A 73 2.96 -14.12 -4.08
N ASN A 74 1.89 -14.82 -4.48
CA ASN A 74 1.00 -14.37 -5.56
C ASN A 74 -0.08 -13.40 -5.06
N THR A 75 -0.08 -13.06 -3.77
CA THR A 75 -1.07 -12.17 -3.20
C THR A 75 -0.75 -10.70 -3.47
N THR A 76 -1.73 -10.02 -4.05
CA THR A 76 -1.67 -8.59 -4.41
C THR A 76 -2.99 -7.91 -4.05
N LEU A 77 -2.92 -6.68 -3.54
CA LEU A 77 -4.01 -5.72 -3.47
C LEU A 77 -3.75 -4.60 -4.48
N THR A 78 -4.73 -4.32 -5.34
CA THR A 78 -4.66 -3.23 -6.32
C THR A 78 -5.75 -2.21 -6.07
N ALA A 79 -5.50 -0.97 -6.50
CA ALA A 79 -6.53 0.05 -6.55
C ALA A 79 -7.65 -0.32 -7.57
N PRO A 80 -8.92 0.05 -7.33
CA PRO A 80 -9.42 0.74 -6.14
C PRO A 80 -9.40 -0.17 -4.91
N PHE A 81 -8.87 0.34 -3.81
CA PHE A 81 -8.75 -0.43 -2.58
C PHE A 81 -10.11 -0.58 -1.89
N PRO A 82 -10.41 -1.75 -1.30
CA PRO A 82 -11.67 -1.96 -0.57
C PRO A 82 -11.89 -0.91 0.52
N GLY A 83 -13.09 -0.34 0.57
CA GLY A 83 -13.48 0.65 1.59
C GLY A 83 -12.90 2.05 1.41
N VAL A 84 -12.19 2.33 0.32
CA VAL A 84 -11.69 3.68 0.01
C VAL A 84 -12.71 4.41 -0.87
N ASP A 85 -13.47 5.31 -0.26
CA ASP A 85 -14.47 6.16 -0.93
C ASP A 85 -14.00 7.61 -1.10
N SER A 86 -12.84 7.95 -0.56
CA SER A 86 -12.28 9.30 -0.53
C SER A 86 -10.75 9.25 -0.39
N PRO A 87 -10.03 10.37 -0.65
CA PRO A 87 -8.59 10.48 -0.40
C PRO A 87 -8.20 9.98 0.98
N THR A 88 -7.43 8.89 1.04
CA THR A 88 -7.08 8.21 2.28
C THR A 88 -5.58 8.27 2.55
N ASN A 89 -5.23 8.66 3.77
CA ASN A 89 -3.93 8.39 4.37
C ASN A 89 -4.09 7.25 5.37
N ASP A 90 -3.00 6.54 5.62
CA ASP A 90 -2.88 5.49 6.61
C ASP A 90 -3.86 4.34 6.39
N TYR A 91 -4.10 4.01 5.11
CA TYR A 91 -4.98 2.91 4.74
C TYR A 91 -4.50 1.61 5.41
N PRO A 92 -5.34 0.91 6.20
CA PRO A 92 -4.89 -0.26 6.94
C PRO A 92 -4.81 -1.48 6.03
N ILE A 93 -3.69 -2.19 6.09
CA ILE A 93 -3.47 -3.48 5.44
C ILE A 93 -3.04 -4.49 6.49
N LYS A 94 -3.68 -5.67 6.50
CA LYS A 94 -3.28 -6.81 7.32
C LYS A 94 -2.65 -7.89 6.45
N ILE A 95 -1.51 -8.41 6.89
CA ILE A 95 -0.92 -9.63 6.38
C ILE A 95 -1.37 -10.77 7.28
N LEU A 96 -2.03 -11.76 6.68
CA LEU A 96 -2.62 -12.91 7.36
C LEU A 96 -2.00 -14.19 6.82
N GLU A 97 -1.92 -15.23 7.65
CA GLU A 97 -1.54 -16.58 7.23
C GLU A 97 -2.76 -17.49 7.46
N ASP A 98 -3.24 -18.12 6.39
CA ASP A 98 -4.28 -19.16 6.48
C ASP A 98 -3.74 -20.42 5.83
N SER A 99 -3.77 -21.54 6.57
CA SER A 99 -3.33 -22.84 6.08
C SER A 99 -1.91 -22.87 5.47
N GLY A 100 -1.03 -21.97 5.93
CA GLY A 100 0.35 -21.82 5.45
C GLY A 100 0.53 -20.91 4.23
N GLU A 101 -0.54 -20.32 3.71
CA GLU A 101 -0.50 -19.32 2.63
C GLU A 101 -0.66 -17.90 3.20
N VAL A 102 0.13 -16.97 2.68
CA VAL A 102 0.14 -15.57 3.14
C VAL A 102 -0.73 -14.70 2.24
N HIS A 103 -1.68 -13.99 2.86
CA HIS A 103 -2.65 -13.13 2.19
C HIS A 103 -2.59 -11.67 2.67
N LEU A 104 -3.06 -10.75 1.82
CA LEU A 104 -3.25 -9.34 2.13
C LEU A 104 -4.74 -9.02 2.22
N ARG A 105 -5.12 -8.25 3.24
CA ARG A 105 -6.48 -7.73 3.41
C ARG A 105 -6.42 -6.23 3.67
N GLY A 106 -7.12 -5.44 2.86
CA GLY A 106 -7.24 -4.00 3.03
C GLY A 106 -8.53 -3.61 3.77
N GLY A 107 -8.49 -2.48 4.50
CA GLY A 107 -9.69 -1.80 5.00
C GLY A 107 -10.15 -2.20 6.41
N GLU A 108 -9.40 -3.04 7.14
CA GLU A 108 -9.70 -3.37 8.54
C GLU A 108 -8.52 -3.03 9.45
N ALA A 109 -8.74 -2.08 10.38
CA ALA A 109 -7.84 -1.77 11.48
C ALA A 109 -7.82 -2.88 12.53
#